data_AF-A0A7C7UKI7-F1
#
_entry.id   AF-A0A7C7UKI7-F1
#
_cell.length_a   1.000
_cell.length_b   1.000
_cell.length_c   1.000
_cell.angle_alpha   90.00
_cell.angle_beta   90.00
_cell.angle_gamma   90.00
#
_symmetry.space_group_name_H-M   'P 1'
#
loop_
_entity.id
_entity.type
_entity.pdbx_description
1 polymer ?
#
loop_
_entity_poly.entity_id
_entity_poly.type
_entity_poly.pdbx_seq_one_letter_code
_entity_poly.pdbx_strand_id
1 'polypeptide(L)'
;MLTFNAGFSTTYKKYEFHGEGIFQYSYEGKDDNYLDYALGGMYKFYDLAHKIGHERIDLILEYGGEYLASEQDAPDYKRSSEDSRAVRNNGIGRVNFKYNEDLKWHYAIIYEFPEEGWSQEIAVEYKIRDDLVIKLGAELFDGRENTYFERWEDNDRLICQFEYSF
;
A
#
# COMPACT_ATOMS: atom_id res chain seq x y z
N MET A 1 12.82 -4.21 -22.03
CA MET A 1 12.75 -4.61 -20.63
C MET A 1 12.11 -5.99 -20.58
N LEU A 2 12.62 -6.88 -19.72
CA LEU A 2 11.96 -8.14 -19.36
C LEU A 2 11.55 -8.07 -17.91
N THR A 3 10.41 -8.70 -17.60
CA THR A 3 9.86 -8.73 -16.25
C THR A 3 9.56 -10.18 -15.89
N PHE A 4 10.01 -10.60 -14.71
CA PHE A 4 9.69 -11.91 -14.14
C PHE A 4 9.01 -11.70 -12.79
N ASN A 5 7.89 -12.38 -12.56
CA ASN A 5 7.15 -12.24 -11.31
C ASN A 5 6.86 -13.60 -10.68
N ALA A 6 6.86 -13.64 -9.35
CA ALA A 6 6.45 -14.80 -8.57
C ALA A 6 5.85 -14.33 -7.24
N GLY A 7 4.90 -15.11 -6.72
CA GLY A 7 4.30 -14.80 -5.44
C GLY A 7 3.70 -16.02 -4.77
N PHE A 8 3.36 -15.86 -3.50
CA PHE A 8 2.67 -16.85 -2.70
C PHE A 8 1.62 -16.19 -1.80
N SER A 9 0.60 -16.95 -1.44
CA SER A 9 -0.33 -16.58 -0.38
C SER A 9 -0.76 -17.85 0.34
N THR A 10 -0.86 -17.77 1.67
CA THR A 10 -1.30 -18.87 2.51
C THR A 10 -2.10 -18.36 3.69
N THR A 11 -3.06 -19.16 4.14
CA THR A 11 -3.92 -18.83 5.27
C THR A 11 -3.85 -19.92 6.32
N TYR A 12 -3.73 -19.54 7.58
CA TYR A 12 -3.80 -20.44 8.72
C TYR A 12 -4.64 -19.83 9.84
N LYS A 13 -5.84 -20.39 10.06
CA LYS A 13 -6.79 -19.92 11.07
C LYS A 13 -7.13 -18.43 10.89
N LYS A 14 -6.67 -17.59 11.82
CA LYS A 14 -6.89 -16.15 11.85
C LYS A 14 -5.79 -15.36 11.11
N TYR A 15 -4.77 -16.06 10.60
CA TYR A 15 -3.62 -15.48 9.93
C TYR A 15 -3.68 -15.69 8.42
N GLU A 16 -3.22 -14.70 7.69
CA GLU A 16 -2.86 -14.78 6.27
C GLU A 16 -1.44 -14.26 6.11
N PHE A 17 -0.67 -14.88 5.23
CA PHE A 17 0.67 -14.46 4.87
C PHE A 17 0.79 -14.48 3.37
N HIS A 18 1.42 -13.46 2.80
CA HIS A 18 1.62 -13.35 1.37
C HIS A 18 2.94 -12.68 1.06
N GLY A 19 3.38 -12.89 -0.17
CA GLY A 19 4.53 -12.21 -0.71
C GLY A 19 4.55 -12.25 -2.22
N GLU A 20 5.11 -11.21 -2.81
CA GLU A 20 5.33 -11.08 -4.25
C GLU A 20 6.73 -10.52 -4.50
N GLY A 21 7.35 -10.94 -5.60
CA GLY A 21 8.59 -10.38 -6.11
C GLY A 21 8.51 -10.20 -7.61
N ILE A 22 8.98 -9.07 -8.10
CA ILE A 22 9.03 -8.70 -9.52
C ILE A 22 10.46 -8.30 -9.86
N PHE A 23 11.15 -9.10 -10.66
CA PHE A 23 12.46 -8.78 -11.18
C PHE A 23 12.36 -8.07 -12.53
N GLN A 24 12.93 -6.88 -12.61
CA GLN A 24 13.01 -6.06 -13.81
C GLN A 24 14.42 -6.12 -14.39
N TYR A 25 14.49 -6.45 -15.68
CA TYR A 25 15.72 -6.48 -16.46
C TYR A 25 15.67 -5.47 -17.60
N SER A 26 16.51 -4.44 -17.52
CA SER A 26 16.71 -3.43 -18.54
C SER A 26 17.78 -3.89 -19.55
N TYR A 27 17.43 -3.85 -20.83
CA TYR A 27 18.38 -4.20 -21.89
C TYR A 27 19.41 -3.09 -22.08
N GLU A 28 20.65 -3.48 -22.31
CA GLU A 28 21.75 -2.56 -22.65
C GLU A 28 22.00 -1.49 -21.56
N GLY A 29 21.62 -1.76 -20.31
CA GLY A 29 21.91 -0.86 -19.19
C GLY A 29 21.21 0.49 -19.25
N LYS A 30 20.08 0.56 -19.96
CA LYS A 30 19.28 1.80 -20.13
C LYS A 30 18.53 2.21 -18.87
N ASP A 31 18.43 1.31 -17.90
CA ASP A 31 17.84 1.52 -16.59
C ASP A 31 18.44 0.51 -15.61
N ASP A 32 18.10 0.63 -14.32
CA ASP A 32 18.51 -0.33 -13.30
C ASP A 32 17.93 -1.73 -13.58
N ASN A 33 18.65 -2.76 -13.16
CA ASN A 33 18.10 -4.09 -12.94
C ASN A 33 17.80 -4.24 -11.46
N TYR A 34 16.56 -4.58 -11.11
CA TYR A 34 16.14 -4.57 -9.72
C TYR A 34 15.05 -5.59 -9.43
N LEU A 35 14.97 -6.01 -8.18
CA LEU A 35 13.89 -6.83 -7.64
C LEU A 35 13.04 -5.95 -6.71
N ASP A 36 11.81 -5.68 -7.12
CA ASP A 36 10.78 -5.18 -6.20
C ASP A 36 10.17 -6.37 -5.48
N TYR A 37 9.92 -6.23 -4.18
CA TYR A 37 9.24 -7.26 -3.41
C TYR A 37 8.32 -6.66 -2.37
N ALA A 38 7.25 -7.37 -2.06
CA ALA A 38 6.33 -7.07 -0.97
C ALA A 38 6.13 -8.33 -0.14
N LEU A 39 6.21 -8.20 1.19
CA LEU A 39 5.94 -9.28 2.14
C LEU A 39 4.95 -8.77 3.17
N GLY A 40 3.94 -9.56 3.47
CA GLY A 40 2.91 -9.09 4.38
C GLY A 40 2.09 -10.21 5.00
N GLY A 41 1.19 -9.77 5.87
CA GLY A 41 0.21 -10.65 6.45
C GLY A 41 -0.95 -9.91 7.07
N MET A 42 -2.00 -10.68 7.36
CA MET A 42 -3.21 -10.19 7.99
C MET A 42 -3.50 -11.01 9.25
N TYR A 43 -4.05 -10.35 10.27
CA TYR A 43 -4.63 -11.00 11.44
C TYR A 43 -6.07 -10.54 11.70
N LYS A 44 -6.96 -11.50 11.92
CA LYS A 44 -8.39 -11.27 12.16
C LYS A 44 -8.74 -11.28 13.64
N PHE A 45 -9.14 -10.14 14.18
CA PHE A 45 -9.49 -9.91 15.58
C PHE A 45 -10.97 -10.16 15.90
N TYR A 46 -11.47 -11.38 15.66
CA TYR A 46 -12.89 -11.70 15.89
C TYR A 46 -13.38 -11.44 17.32
N ASP A 47 -12.64 -11.88 18.34
CA ASP A 47 -13.08 -11.79 19.73
C ASP A 47 -13.12 -10.33 20.24
N LEU A 48 -12.16 -9.51 19.79
CA LEU A 48 -12.14 -8.09 20.10
C LEU A 48 -13.26 -7.37 19.38
N ALA A 49 -13.48 -7.67 18.09
CA ALA A 49 -14.54 -7.07 17.28
C ALA A 49 -15.90 -7.21 17.99
N HIS A 50 -16.27 -8.43 18.37
CA HIS A 50 -17.55 -8.68 19.05
C HIS A 50 -17.65 -7.97 20.41
N LYS A 51 -16.55 -7.88 21.18
CA LYS A 51 -16.54 -7.17 22.47
C LYS A 51 -16.81 -5.68 22.33
N ILE A 52 -16.36 -5.06 21.23
CA ILE A 52 -16.57 -3.64 20.97
C ILE A 52 -17.72 -3.36 19.99
N GLY A 53 -18.60 -4.35 19.77
CA GLY A 53 -19.80 -4.20 18.95
C GLY A 53 -19.56 -4.10 17.44
N HIS A 54 -18.44 -4.66 16.95
CA HIS A 54 -18.10 -4.73 15.54
C HIS A 54 -18.21 -6.19 15.03
N GLU A 55 -18.57 -6.39 13.77
CA GLU A 55 -18.59 -7.72 13.13
C GLU A 55 -17.17 -8.25 12.86
N ARG A 56 -16.25 -7.38 12.44
CA ARG A 56 -14.90 -7.77 12.04
C ARG A 56 -13.90 -6.64 12.24
N ILE A 57 -12.70 -7.00 12.68
CA ILE A 57 -11.51 -6.14 12.71
C ILE A 57 -10.36 -6.93 12.11
N ASP A 58 -9.70 -6.37 11.09
CA ASP A 58 -8.51 -6.96 10.48
C ASP A 58 -7.34 -6.00 10.60
N LEU A 59 -6.18 -6.50 11.01
CA LEU A 59 -4.91 -5.80 10.91
C LEU A 59 -4.13 -6.39 9.75
N ILE A 60 -3.62 -5.53 8.88
CA ILE A 60 -2.74 -5.86 7.78
C ILE A 60 -1.43 -5.12 8.02
N LEU A 61 -0.32 -5.85 7.92
CA LEU A 61 1.03 -5.31 7.97
C LEU A 61 1.79 -5.83 6.76
N GLU A 62 2.39 -4.92 6.01
CA GLU A 62 3.20 -5.23 4.84
C GLU A 62 4.50 -4.43 4.86
N TYR A 63 5.52 -4.98 4.20
CA TYR A 63 6.78 -4.32 3.95
C TYR A 63 7.10 -4.47 2.47
N GLY A 64 7.32 -3.35 1.81
CA GLY A 64 7.77 -3.28 0.43
C GLY A 64 9.22 -2.84 0.37
N GLY A 65 10.00 -3.49 -0.48
CA GLY A 65 11.42 -3.20 -0.63
C GLY A 65 11.90 -3.39 -2.07
N GLU A 66 13.03 -2.77 -2.36
CA GLU A 66 13.74 -2.91 -3.63
C GLU A 66 15.16 -3.42 -3.37
N TYR A 67 15.62 -4.35 -4.21
CA TYR A 67 17.02 -4.75 -4.28
C TYR A 67 17.60 -4.47 -5.66
N LEU A 68 18.60 -3.59 -5.73
CA LEU A 68 19.33 -3.28 -6.97
C LEU A 68 20.31 -4.41 -7.31
N ALA A 69 20.12 -5.03 -8.46
CA ALA A 69 21.03 -6.03 -9.00
C ALA A 69 22.13 -5.40 -9.87
N SER A 70 21.82 -4.33 -10.61
CA SER A 70 22.80 -3.50 -11.31
C SER A 70 22.25 -2.11 -11.58
N GLU A 71 23.11 -1.10 -11.54
CA GLU A 71 22.77 0.30 -11.87
C GLU A 71 22.73 0.53 -13.39
N GLN A 72 22.01 1.57 -13.80
CA GLN A 72 22.02 2.12 -15.16
C GLN A 72 23.43 2.55 -15.58
N ASP A 73 23.94 2.05 -16.72
CA ASP A 73 25.30 2.36 -17.21
C ASP A 73 25.38 2.77 -18.70
N ALA A 74 24.26 2.77 -19.43
CA ALA A 74 24.18 3.26 -20.80
C ALA A 74 24.62 4.75 -20.95
N PRO A 75 25.51 5.08 -21.92
CA PRO A 75 26.11 6.42 -22.06
C PRO A 75 25.13 7.52 -22.49
N ASP A 76 24.04 7.15 -23.17
CA ASP A 76 23.00 8.10 -23.63
C ASP A 76 21.92 8.37 -22.58
N TYR A 77 22.03 7.76 -21.39
CA TYR A 77 21.06 7.86 -20.30
C TYR A 77 21.71 8.57 -19.11
N LYS A 78 21.01 9.57 -18.56
CA LYS A 78 21.55 10.45 -17.51
C LYS A 78 21.12 10.05 -16.10
N ARG A 79 20.02 9.32 -15.98
CA ARG A 79 19.38 8.89 -14.72
C ARG A 79 18.59 7.62 -14.98
N SER A 80 18.55 6.74 -13.97
CA SER A 80 17.63 5.61 -13.92
C SER A 80 16.20 6.08 -13.57
N SER A 81 15.26 5.15 -13.58
CA SER A 81 13.88 5.38 -13.13
C SER A 81 13.73 5.45 -11.60
N GLU A 82 14.83 5.41 -10.85
CA GLU A 82 14.90 5.40 -9.38
C GLU A 82 13.90 6.33 -8.69
N ASP A 83 13.94 7.62 -9.00
CA ASP A 83 13.11 8.65 -8.36
C ASP A 83 11.59 8.47 -8.58
N SER A 84 11.20 7.67 -9.58
CA SER A 84 9.81 7.40 -9.93
C SER A 84 9.25 6.12 -9.30
N ARG A 85 10.12 5.24 -8.78
CA ARG A 85 9.73 3.95 -8.20
C ARG A 85 9.21 4.17 -6.77
N ALA A 86 7.98 3.75 -6.53
CA ALA A 86 7.35 3.83 -5.22
C ALA A 86 7.69 2.59 -4.38
N VAL A 87 7.52 2.68 -3.05
CA VAL A 87 7.52 1.50 -2.16
C VAL A 87 8.89 0.78 -2.08
N ARG A 88 9.98 1.53 -2.27
CA ARG A 88 11.36 0.98 -2.31
C ARG A 88 11.90 0.55 -0.95
N ASN A 89 11.36 1.08 0.14
CA ASN A 89 11.68 0.70 1.50
C ASN A 89 10.60 1.21 2.46
N ASN A 90 9.41 0.63 2.37
CA ASN A 90 8.23 1.16 3.03
C ASN A 90 7.53 0.11 3.90
N GLY A 91 7.14 0.52 5.10
CA GLY A 91 6.18 -0.20 5.92
C GLY A 91 4.77 0.27 5.63
N ILE A 92 3.84 -0.66 5.49
CA ILE A 92 2.42 -0.40 5.28
C ILE A 92 1.65 -1.04 6.43
N GLY A 93 0.82 -0.24 7.09
CA GLY A 93 -0.10 -0.71 8.13
C GLY A 93 -1.51 -0.33 7.77
N ARG A 94 -2.46 -1.26 7.91
CA ARG A 94 -3.88 -0.98 7.71
C ARG A 94 -4.72 -1.72 8.72
N VAL A 95 -5.72 -1.03 9.27
CA VAL A 95 -6.74 -1.64 10.10
C VAL A 95 -8.10 -1.43 9.47
N ASN A 96 -8.80 -2.51 9.17
CA ASN A 96 -10.15 -2.49 8.63
C ASN A 96 -11.15 -2.83 9.73
N PHE A 97 -12.19 -2.02 9.85
CA PHE A 97 -13.27 -2.20 10.79
C PHE A 97 -14.58 -2.37 10.02
N LYS A 98 -15.29 -3.45 10.29
CA LYS A 98 -16.66 -3.67 9.85
C LYS A 98 -17.56 -3.56 11.06
N TYR A 99 -18.30 -2.46 11.16
CA TYR A 99 -19.27 -2.28 12.24
C TYR A 99 -20.47 -3.18 12.00
N ASN A 100 -21.04 -3.10 10.79
CA ASN A 100 -22.10 -3.99 10.29
C ASN A 100 -22.01 -4.13 8.76
N GLU A 101 -23.02 -4.73 8.13
CA GLU A 101 -23.11 -4.85 6.65
C GLU A 101 -23.17 -3.50 5.91
N ASP A 102 -23.59 -2.42 6.58
CA ASP A 102 -23.80 -1.12 5.97
C ASP A 102 -22.66 -0.14 6.25
N LEU A 103 -21.95 -0.27 7.37
CA LEU A 103 -20.94 0.66 7.84
C LEU A 103 -19.58 -0.01 8.02
N LYS A 104 -18.60 0.47 7.27
CA LYS A 104 -17.19 0.07 7.37
C LYS A 104 -16.33 1.30 7.44
N TRP A 105 -15.15 1.14 8.02
CA TRP A 105 -14.13 2.18 7.99
C TRP A 105 -12.74 1.55 8.09
N HIS A 106 -11.73 2.29 7.67
CA HIS A 106 -10.35 1.86 7.83
C HIS A 106 -9.45 3.03 8.17
N TYR A 107 -8.32 2.68 8.74
CA TYR A 107 -7.17 3.55 8.89
C TYR A 107 -5.97 2.86 8.23
N ALA A 108 -5.23 3.59 7.40
CA ALA A 108 -4.03 3.10 6.75
C ALA A 108 -2.88 4.09 6.96
N ILE A 109 -1.66 3.56 7.01
CA ILE A 109 -0.41 4.32 7.06
C ILE A 109 0.61 3.66 6.15
N ILE A 110 1.35 4.48 5.41
CA ILE A 110 2.55 4.08 4.68
C ILE A 110 3.68 4.92 5.26
N TYR A 111 4.80 4.29 5.58
CA TYR A 111 5.98 4.94 6.14
C TYR A 111 7.22 4.53 5.37
N GLU A 112 8.08 5.47 5.03
CA GLU A 112 9.31 5.30 4.27
C GLU A 112 10.53 5.31 5.20
N PHE A 113 11.39 4.31 5.05
CA PHE A 113 12.63 4.19 5.81
C PHE A 113 13.86 4.48 4.94
N PRO A 114 14.95 5.04 5.49
CA PRO A 114 15.05 5.69 6.80
C PRO A 114 14.67 7.18 6.77
N GLU A 115 14.34 7.74 5.59
CA GLU A 115 14.18 9.19 5.39
C GLU A 115 12.91 9.79 6.03
N GLU A 116 12.07 8.95 6.64
CA GLU A 116 10.94 9.30 7.52
C GLU A 116 9.73 9.99 6.84
N GLY A 117 9.50 9.75 5.55
CA GLY A 117 8.28 10.20 4.85
C GLY A 117 7.09 9.28 5.13
N TRP A 118 5.86 9.82 5.11
CA TRP A 118 4.66 9.05 5.39
C TRP A 118 3.40 9.57 4.68
N SER A 119 2.43 8.67 4.56
CA SER A 119 1.04 9.01 4.25
C SER A 119 0.09 8.29 5.20
N GLN A 120 -0.99 8.95 5.59
CA GLN A 120 -2.04 8.34 6.40
C GLN A 120 -3.40 8.56 5.75
N GLU A 121 -4.26 7.55 5.82
CA GLU A 121 -5.62 7.62 5.29
C GLU A 121 -6.59 7.16 6.38
N ILE A 122 -7.68 7.92 6.54
CA ILE A 122 -8.88 7.45 7.23
C ILE A 122 -10.06 7.54 6.28
N ALA A 123 -10.83 6.47 6.15
CA ALA A 123 -12.01 6.47 5.31
C ALA A 123 -13.16 5.69 5.94
N VAL A 124 -14.38 6.15 5.65
CA VAL A 124 -15.65 5.56 6.07
C VAL A 124 -16.47 5.26 4.82
N GLU A 125 -17.00 4.05 4.76
CA GLU A 125 -17.91 3.57 3.72
C GLU A 125 -19.29 3.33 4.34
N TYR A 126 -20.33 3.89 3.73
CA TYR A 126 -21.71 3.65 4.12
C TYR A 126 -22.55 3.17 2.92
N LYS A 127 -23.15 2.00 3.06
CA LYS A 127 -24.11 1.44 2.10
C LYS A 127 -25.48 2.06 2.39
N ILE A 128 -25.91 2.97 1.52
CA ILE A 128 -27.22 3.64 1.63
C ILE A 128 -28.34 2.64 1.28
N ARG A 129 -28.09 1.81 0.26
CA ARG A 129 -28.92 0.69 -0.20
C ARG A 129 -28.02 -0.27 -1.01
N ASP A 130 -28.52 -1.45 -1.37
CA ASP A 130 -27.69 -2.51 -1.95
C ASP A 130 -26.99 -2.14 -3.27
N ASP A 131 -27.53 -1.18 -4.03
CA ASP A 131 -26.98 -0.66 -5.28
C ASP A 131 -26.27 0.70 -5.13
N LEU A 132 -26.17 1.26 -3.91
CA LEU A 132 -25.62 2.61 -3.67
C LEU A 132 -24.74 2.69 -2.42
N VAL A 133 -23.48 3.03 -2.63
CA VAL A 133 -22.47 3.21 -1.58
C VAL A 133 -21.87 4.62 -1.65
N ILE A 134 -21.69 5.24 -0.49
CA ILE A 134 -20.90 6.48 -0.34
C ILE A 134 -19.63 6.19 0.45
N LYS A 135 -18.51 6.77 0.03
CA LYS A 135 -17.23 6.73 0.75
C LYS A 135 -16.74 8.15 0.99
N LEU A 136 -16.35 8.42 2.22
CA LEU A 136 -15.72 9.67 2.64
C LEU A 136 -14.37 9.35 3.24
N GLY A 137 -13.33 10.05 2.82
CA GLY A 137 -11.99 9.84 3.32
C GLY A 137 -11.17 11.11 3.40
N ALA A 138 -10.10 11.04 4.19
CA ALA A 138 -9.06 12.05 4.24
C ALA A 138 -7.70 11.35 4.12
N GLU A 139 -6.83 11.93 3.30
CA GLU A 139 -5.42 11.52 3.16
C GLU A 139 -4.53 12.67 3.59
N LEU A 140 -3.55 12.37 4.43
CA LEU A 140 -2.53 13.29 4.90
C LEU A 140 -1.16 12.81 4.45
N PHE A 141 -0.30 13.74 4.03
CA PHE A 141 1.05 13.45 3.56
C PHE A 141 2.07 14.31 4.27
N ASP A 142 3.26 13.77 4.49
CA ASP A 142 4.41 14.49 5.02
C ASP A 142 5.67 13.76 4.58
N GLY A 143 6.72 14.48 4.21
CA GLY A 143 7.94 13.89 3.68
C GLY A 143 9.07 14.89 3.65
N ARG A 144 10.24 14.48 4.14
CA ARG A 144 11.46 15.29 4.05
C ARG A 144 12.05 15.25 2.65
N GLU A 145 13.01 16.14 2.38
CA GLU A 145 13.85 16.09 1.19
C GLU A 145 14.36 14.66 0.91
N ASN A 146 14.15 14.17 -0.31
CA ASN A 146 14.52 12.84 -0.82
C ASN A 146 13.60 11.67 -0.41
N THR A 147 12.43 11.94 0.18
CA THR A 147 11.38 10.91 0.35
C THR A 147 10.48 10.85 -0.88
N TYR A 148 9.86 9.70 -1.14
CA TYR A 148 8.78 9.61 -2.12
C TYR A 148 7.63 10.58 -1.79
N PHE A 149 7.39 10.83 -0.50
CA PHE A 149 6.27 11.64 0.00
C PHE A 149 6.49 13.14 -0.01
N GLU A 150 7.73 13.63 -0.14
CA GLU A 150 8.05 15.07 -0.29
C GLU A 150 7.21 15.73 -1.39
N ARG A 151 7.06 15.06 -2.53
CA ARG A 151 6.28 15.56 -3.68
C ARG A 151 4.78 15.76 -3.36
N TRP A 152 4.31 15.24 -2.23
CA TRP A 152 2.92 15.26 -1.79
C TRP A 152 2.73 16.06 -0.49
N GLU A 153 3.78 16.63 0.12
CA GLU A 153 3.74 17.24 1.47
C GLU A 153 2.66 18.34 1.62
N ASP A 154 2.42 19.11 0.56
CA ASP A 154 1.42 20.19 0.54
C ASP A 154 0.10 19.78 -0.15
N ASN A 155 -0.18 18.47 -0.24
CA ASN A 155 -1.27 17.93 -1.05
C ASN A 155 -2.16 16.95 -0.27
N ASP A 156 -2.51 17.31 0.96
CA ASP A 156 -3.58 16.67 1.73
C ASP A 156 -4.90 16.68 0.96
N ARG A 157 -5.70 15.63 1.13
CA ARG A 157 -6.91 15.42 0.31
C ARG A 157 -8.11 15.03 1.13
N LEU A 158 -9.26 15.49 0.64
CA LEU A 158 -10.57 14.95 1.01
C LEU A 158 -11.13 14.17 -0.17
N ILE A 159 -11.58 12.95 0.10
CA ILE A 159 -12.13 12.03 -0.88
C ILE A 159 -13.62 11.90 -0.61
N CYS A 160 -14.43 12.09 -1.65
CA CYS A 160 -15.85 11.80 -1.64
C CYS A 160 -16.18 10.98 -2.89
N GLN A 161 -16.61 9.73 -2.70
CA GLN A 161 -16.93 8.81 -3.78
C GLN A 161 -18.37 8.33 -3.64
N PHE A 162 -19.07 8.30 -4.78
CA PHE A 162 -20.38 7.69 -4.93
C PHE A 162 -20.26 6.53 -5.91
N GLU A 163 -20.70 5.35 -5.49
CA GLU A 163 -20.67 4.14 -6.31
C GLU A 163 -22.09 3.62 -6.48
N TYR A 164 -22.52 3.48 -7.74
CA TYR A 164 -23.83 2.95 -8.11
C TYR A 164 -23.65 1.72 -8.99
N SER A 165 -24.26 0.60 -8.60
CA SER A 165 -24.11 -0.70 -9.27
C SER A 165 -25.48 -1.26 -9.69
N PHE A 166 -25.63 -1.67 -10.95
CA PHE A 166 -26.89 -2.12 -11.55
C PHE A 166 -26.96 -3.63 -11.77
#